data_AF-A0A371DB92-F1
#
_entry.id   AF-A0A371DB92-F1
#
_cell.length_a   1.000
_cell.length_b   1.000
_cell.length_c   1.000
_cell.angle_alpha   90.00
_cell.angle_beta   90.00
_cell.angle_gamma   90.00
#
_symmetry.space_group_name_H-M   'P 1'
#
loop_
_entity.id
_entity.type
_entity.pdbx_description
1 polymer ?
#
loop_
_entity_poly.entity_id
_entity_poly.type
_entity_poly.pdbx_seq_one_letter_code
_entity_poly.pdbx_strand_id
1 'polypeptide(L)'
;MPSPPMDQSQSTSQAHVGDLYTYLSTRPQSRSGSLELLACRFLGIPERARQRSGLRKVHARMTEISGHLSDTADAAYTRQDWRIIDVILDLWVCLCADAALKRDLLQDGLVPMTLRLINTGVNHALLVQLFELLAQDDARSVKIEILDIISAVLTRRRPSWCHYETRTSVSIVVALYHCLDAILSLTSDTSTTLSIEFILSVIAFNLEIFQQPRVSYKTVLYAIPLLILCVRSCPAERMESMGPALEFLAVLTGSHNIRLRCAIAWIFSVLGPTPPSAAQPGSSGAGQVHFPHLAASRARPGGESALIKECARASLTLVWLLAKDGDFRRFGIGIADVLMRG
;
A
#
# COMPACT_ATOMS: atom_id res chain seq x y z
N MET A 1 62.79 -37.15 -10.14
CA MET A 1 61.60 -37.55 -9.37
C MET A 1 60.72 -36.32 -9.20
N PRO A 2 59.58 -36.23 -9.90
CA PRO A 2 58.58 -35.19 -9.67
C PRO A 2 57.48 -35.72 -8.73
N SER A 3 57.18 -34.94 -7.70
CA SER A 3 56.10 -35.18 -6.72
C SER A 3 54.72 -35.12 -7.39
N PRO A 4 53.74 -35.93 -6.94
CA PRO A 4 52.39 -35.91 -7.50
C PRO A 4 51.59 -34.71 -6.97
N PRO A 5 50.58 -34.22 -7.72
CA PRO A 5 49.70 -33.17 -7.25
C PRO A 5 48.70 -33.74 -6.23
N MET A 6 48.56 -33.04 -5.10
CA MET A 6 47.51 -33.27 -4.13
C MET A 6 46.14 -32.90 -4.72
N ASP A 7 45.27 -33.90 -4.84
CA ASP A 7 43.84 -33.72 -5.00
C ASP A 7 43.26 -32.97 -3.79
N GLN A 8 42.88 -31.71 -3.99
CA GLN A 8 41.95 -31.02 -3.10
C GLN A 8 40.53 -31.40 -3.50
N SER A 9 40.10 -32.57 -3.04
CA SER A 9 38.68 -32.93 -2.97
C SER A 9 37.99 -31.97 -1.99
N GLN A 10 37.31 -30.95 -2.53
CA GLN A 10 36.33 -30.16 -1.79
C GLN A 10 35.17 -31.09 -1.44
N SER A 11 35.14 -31.56 -0.20
CA SER A 11 33.96 -32.20 0.37
C SER A 11 32.89 -31.13 0.56
N THR A 12 31.88 -31.16 -0.30
CA THR A 12 30.59 -30.54 -0.04
C THR A 12 30.01 -31.18 1.22
N SER A 13 30.17 -30.44 2.32
CA SER A 13 29.56 -30.70 3.63
C SER A 13 28.05 -30.85 3.49
N GLN A 14 27.57 -32.08 3.33
CA GLN A 14 26.21 -32.49 3.68
C GLN A 14 26.09 -32.43 5.21
N ALA A 15 25.83 -31.25 5.75
CA ALA A 15 25.58 -31.05 7.17
C ALA A 15 24.07 -31.17 7.44
N HIS A 16 23.73 -32.24 8.16
CA HIS A 16 22.59 -32.41 9.06
C HIS A 16 21.23 -31.78 8.69
N VAL A 17 20.29 -32.67 8.38
CA VAL A 17 18.83 -32.49 8.48
C VAL A 17 18.46 -32.18 9.94
N GLY A 18 18.73 -30.95 10.38
CA GLY A 18 18.23 -30.39 11.62
C GLY A 18 17.13 -29.40 11.29
N ASP A 19 16.03 -29.42 12.04
CA ASP A 19 14.98 -28.40 11.96
C ASP A 19 15.60 -27.00 12.15
N LEU A 20 15.28 -26.05 11.25
CA LEU A 20 15.77 -24.68 11.27
C LEU A 20 15.50 -24.01 12.63
N TYR A 21 14.37 -24.33 13.29
CA TYR A 21 14.11 -23.86 14.65
C TYR A 21 15.20 -24.32 15.63
N THR A 22 15.57 -25.60 15.61
CA THR A 22 16.61 -26.16 16.48
C THR A 22 17.98 -25.53 16.18
N TYR A 23 18.25 -25.29 14.90
CA TYR A 23 19.47 -24.61 14.47
C TYR A 23 19.57 -23.17 14.98
N LEU A 24 18.47 -22.40 14.97
CA LEU A 24 18.45 -21.00 15.42
C LEU A 24 18.35 -20.85 16.95
N SER A 25 17.71 -21.79 17.64
CA SER A 25 17.51 -21.76 19.10
C SER A 25 18.77 -22.10 19.89
N THR A 26 19.67 -22.93 19.35
CA THR A 26 20.93 -23.32 19.99
C THR A 26 22.04 -22.27 19.91
N ARG A 27 21.81 -21.16 19.18
CA ARG A 27 22.81 -20.13 18.95
C ARG A 27 22.69 -19.01 20.00
N PRO A 28 23.82 -18.54 20.55
CA PRO A 28 23.82 -17.52 21.60
C PRO A 28 23.10 -16.24 21.12
N GLN A 29 22.59 -15.47 22.09
CA GLN A 29 21.93 -14.16 21.90
C GLN A 29 22.91 -13.12 21.32
N SER A 30 23.32 -13.32 20.09
CA SER A 30 23.98 -12.31 19.28
C SER A 30 22.90 -11.42 18.66
N ARG A 31 23.27 -10.19 18.29
CA ARG A 31 22.37 -9.17 17.69
C ARG A 31 21.49 -9.80 16.59
N SER A 32 20.23 -9.35 16.48
CA SER A 32 19.22 -9.88 15.53
C SER A 32 19.77 -10.16 14.12
N GLY A 33 20.59 -9.26 13.55
CA GLY A 33 21.21 -9.45 12.23
C GLY A 33 22.14 -10.67 12.09
N SER A 34 22.64 -11.26 13.19
CA SER A 34 23.41 -12.50 13.15
C SER A 34 22.54 -13.75 12.95
N LEU A 35 21.29 -13.73 13.42
CA LEU A 35 20.35 -14.84 13.25
C LEU A 35 19.74 -14.84 11.86
N GLU A 36 19.44 -13.67 11.31
CA GLU A 36 19.01 -13.50 9.91
C GLU A 36 20.05 -14.10 8.96
N LEU A 37 21.33 -13.79 9.15
CA LEU A 37 22.43 -14.36 8.35
C LEU A 37 22.52 -15.88 8.50
N LEU A 38 22.32 -16.41 9.71
CA LEU A 38 22.33 -17.86 9.95
C LEU A 38 21.14 -18.56 9.28
N ALA A 39 19.95 -17.97 9.35
CA ALA A 39 18.75 -18.48 8.68
C ALA A 39 18.93 -18.43 7.16
N CYS A 40 19.44 -17.32 6.61
CA CYS A 40 19.75 -17.21 5.18
C CYS A 40 20.73 -18.29 4.74
N ARG A 41 21.82 -18.50 5.48
CA ARG A 41 22.82 -19.54 5.18
C ARG A 41 22.23 -20.94 5.24
N PHE A 42 21.42 -21.23 6.24
CA PHE A 42 20.74 -22.52 6.38
C PHE A 42 19.81 -22.78 5.19
N LEU A 43 19.00 -21.79 4.83
CA LEU A 43 18.05 -21.88 3.71
C LEU A 43 18.74 -21.77 2.33
N GLY A 44 20.04 -21.46 2.28
CA GLY A 44 20.76 -21.18 1.04
C GLY A 44 20.28 -19.91 0.32
N ILE A 45 19.65 -18.98 1.05
CA ILE A 45 19.27 -17.66 0.57
C ILE A 45 20.56 -16.84 0.47
N PRO A 46 20.95 -16.34 -0.72
CA PRO A 46 22.16 -15.54 -0.86
C PRO A 46 22.08 -14.30 0.04
N GLU A 47 23.19 -13.88 0.66
CA GLU A 47 23.23 -12.59 1.41
C GLU A 47 22.86 -11.40 0.50
N ARG A 48 23.02 -11.56 -0.82
CA ARG A 48 22.55 -10.63 -1.87
C ARG A 48 21.15 -10.95 -2.39
N ALA A 49 20.29 -11.65 -1.66
CA ALA A 49 18.91 -11.94 -2.08
C ALA A 49 18.08 -10.68 -2.29
N ARG A 50 18.51 -9.54 -1.73
CA ARG A 50 17.98 -8.21 -2.06
C ARG A 50 18.37 -7.71 -3.47
N GLN A 51 19.17 -8.46 -4.23
CA GLN A 51 19.56 -8.17 -5.62
C GLN A 51 18.94 -9.22 -6.57
N ARG A 52 18.50 -8.77 -7.76
CA ARG A 52 17.80 -9.60 -8.76
C ARG A 52 18.45 -10.96 -9.06
N SER A 53 19.78 -11.05 -9.06
CA SER A 53 20.49 -12.31 -9.33
C SER A 53 20.39 -13.34 -8.20
N GLY A 54 20.17 -12.90 -6.96
CA GLY A 54 19.99 -13.77 -5.80
C GLY A 54 18.61 -14.46 -5.79
N LEU A 55 17.57 -13.73 -6.20
CA LEU A 55 16.18 -14.21 -6.19
C LEU A 55 15.94 -15.41 -7.12
N ARG A 56 16.65 -15.50 -8.26
CA ARG A 56 16.50 -16.66 -9.17
C ARG A 56 16.84 -18.00 -8.51
N LYS A 57 17.84 -18.02 -7.61
CA LYS A 57 18.20 -19.23 -6.86
C LYS A 57 17.15 -19.58 -5.81
N VAL A 58 16.52 -18.56 -5.22
CA VAL A 58 15.43 -18.72 -4.25
C VAL A 58 14.20 -19.33 -4.93
N HIS A 59 13.80 -18.83 -6.11
CA HIS A 59 12.66 -19.39 -6.86
C HIS A 59 12.75 -20.90 -7.08
N ALA A 60 13.94 -21.41 -7.43
CA ALA A 60 14.11 -22.85 -7.70
C ALA A 60 13.90 -23.74 -6.47
N ARG A 61 13.97 -23.17 -5.26
CA ARG A 61 13.81 -23.88 -3.98
C ARG A 61 12.68 -23.31 -3.13
N MET A 62 11.77 -22.53 -3.73
CA MET A 62 10.82 -21.74 -2.96
C MET A 62 9.92 -22.60 -2.08
N THR A 63 9.42 -23.73 -2.58
CA THR A 63 8.59 -24.68 -1.82
C THR A 63 9.30 -25.27 -0.61
N GLU A 64 10.60 -25.57 -0.73
CA GLU A 64 11.43 -26.07 0.38
C GLU A 64 11.63 -24.96 1.43
N ILE A 65 11.94 -23.75 0.95
CA ILE A 65 12.16 -22.58 1.80
C ILE A 65 10.88 -22.19 2.55
N SER A 66 9.73 -22.11 1.86
CA SER A 66 8.45 -21.78 2.48
C SER A 66 8.06 -22.79 3.54
N GLY A 67 8.20 -24.09 3.26
CA GLY A 67 7.98 -25.16 4.23
C GLY A 67 8.82 -24.98 5.49
N HIS A 68 10.13 -24.78 5.34
CA HIS A 68 11.01 -24.54 6.49
C HIS A 68 10.66 -23.28 7.28
N LEU A 69 10.30 -22.18 6.59
CA LEU A 69 9.90 -20.94 7.26
C LEU A 69 8.61 -21.13 8.05
N SER A 70 7.59 -21.78 7.46
CA SER A 70 6.31 -22.06 8.10
C SER A 70 6.47 -22.97 9.31
N ASP A 71 7.17 -24.11 9.16
CA ASP A 71 7.43 -25.06 10.25
C ASP A 71 8.18 -24.38 11.41
N THR A 72 9.20 -23.57 11.07
CA THR A 72 9.98 -22.83 12.07
C THR A 72 9.13 -21.77 12.78
N ALA A 73 8.27 -21.07 12.03
CA ALA A 73 7.40 -20.05 12.59
C ALA A 73 6.35 -20.67 13.53
N ASP A 74 5.76 -21.81 13.17
CA ASP A 74 4.83 -22.54 14.05
C ASP A 74 5.51 -23.08 15.31
N ALA A 75 6.71 -23.65 15.15
CA ALA A 75 7.55 -24.12 16.23
C ALA A 75 7.94 -22.98 17.20
N ALA A 76 8.30 -21.81 16.67
CA ALA A 76 8.64 -20.63 17.45
C ALA A 76 7.42 -20.01 18.12
N TYR A 77 6.27 -19.96 17.42
CA TYR A 77 5.02 -19.44 17.96
C TYR A 77 4.55 -20.27 19.17
N THR A 78 4.57 -21.59 19.03
CA THR A 78 4.17 -22.53 20.10
C THR A 78 5.05 -22.36 21.34
N ARG A 79 6.33 -22.05 21.16
CA ARG A 79 7.30 -21.84 22.24
C ARG A 79 7.44 -20.39 22.68
N GLN A 80 6.67 -19.48 22.08
CA GLN A 80 6.74 -18.03 22.31
C GLN A 80 8.15 -17.43 22.09
N ASP A 81 8.95 -17.99 21.18
CA ASP A 81 10.27 -17.45 20.80
C ASP A 81 10.10 -16.34 19.75
N TRP A 82 9.69 -15.16 20.22
CA TRP A 82 9.42 -14.00 19.35
C TRP A 82 10.67 -13.52 18.59
N ARG A 83 11.86 -13.77 19.12
CA ARG A 83 13.12 -13.44 18.45
C ARG A 83 13.29 -14.24 17.17
N ILE A 84 12.98 -15.54 17.18
CA ILE A 84 13.01 -16.34 15.95
C ILE A 84 11.90 -15.90 15.00
N ILE A 85 10.70 -15.61 15.50
CA ILE A 85 9.62 -15.11 14.63
C ILE A 85 10.01 -13.79 13.95
N ASP A 86 10.66 -12.86 14.64
CA ASP A 86 11.12 -11.61 14.04
C ASP A 86 12.10 -11.86 12.88
N VAL A 87 12.98 -12.85 13.00
CA VAL A 87 13.88 -13.27 11.90
C VAL A 87 13.08 -13.82 10.73
N ILE A 88 12.07 -14.64 11.00
CA ILE A 88 11.20 -15.18 9.94
C ILE A 88 10.38 -14.08 9.26
N LEU A 89 9.85 -13.12 10.03
CA LEU A 89 9.13 -11.96 9.51
C LEU A 89 10.02 -11.12 8.58
N ASP A 90 11.27 -10.86 8.97
CA ASP A 90 12.21 -10.12 8.13
C ASP A 90 12.53 -10.85 6.82
N LEU A 91 12.66 -12.18 6.87
CA LEU A 91 12.79 -13.01 5.67
C LEU A 91 11.55 -12.95 4.80
N TRP A 92 10.34 -13.05 5.35
CA TRP A 92 9.11 -12.89 4.58
C TRP A 92 9.00 -11.50 3.94
N VAL A 93 9.38 -10.43 4.64
CA VAL A 93 9.45 -9.07 4.08
C VAL A 93 10.42 -9.04 2.89
N CYS A 94 11.60 -9.64 3.03
CA CYS A 94 12.59 -9.71 1.95
C CYS A 94 12.07 -10.49 0.74
N LEU A 95 11.40 -11.62 0.95
CA LEU A 95 10.85 -12.47 -0.11
C LEU A 95 9.64 -11.83 -0.79
N CYS A 96 8.75 -11.21 -0.02
CA CYS A 96 7.54 -10.55 -0.54
C CYS A 96 7.82 -9.29 -1.37
N ALA A 97 9.06 -8.79 -1.37
CA ALA A 97 9.49 -7.75 -2.30
C ALA A 97 9.50 -8.22 -3.76
N ASP A 98 9.57 -9.54 -4.01
CA ASP A 98 9.38 -10.14 -5.32
C ASP A 98 7.94 -10.63 -5.49
N ALA A 99 7.27 -10.21 -6.56
CA ALA A 99 5.85 -10.50 -6.78
C ALA A 99 5.54 -11.99 -6.99
N ALA A 100 6.48 -12.77 -7.54
CA ALA A 100 6.29 -14.20 -7.74
C ALA A 100 6.51 -14.96 -6.44
N LEU A 101 7.58 -14.67 -5.69
CA LEU A 101 7.80 -15.28 -4.37
C LEU A 101 6.70 -14.94 -3.38
N LYS A 102 6.20 -13.69 -3.41
CA LYS A 102 5.05 -13.26 -2.61
C LYS A 102 3.83 -14.15 -2.88
N ARG A 103 3.54 -14.41 -4.16
CA ARG A 103 2.39 -15.23 -4.56
C ARG A 103 2.53 -16.67 -4.06
N ASP A 104 3.73 -17.24 -4.15
CA ASP A 104 4.00 -18.59 -3.65
C ASP A 104 3.78 -18.64 -2.11
N LEU A 105 4.29 -17.66 -1.36
CA LEU A 105 4.06 -17.56 0.09
C LEU A 105 2.59 -17.37 0.46
N LEU A 106 1.84 -16.58 -0.32
CA LEU A 106 0.41 -16.40 -0.11
C LEU A 106 -0.35 -17.73 -0.27
N GLN A 107 0.01 -18.53 -1.28
CA GLN A 107 -0.56 -19.87 -1.49
C GLN A 107 -0.23 -20.83 -0.35
N ASP A 108 0.95 -20.69 0.25
CA ASP A 108 1.43 -21.50 1.38
C ASP A 108 0.88 -21.03 2.74
N GLY A 109 -0.08 -20.10 2.78
CA GLY A 109 -0.78 -19.71 4.02
C GLY A 109 -0.10 -18.61 4.83
N LEU A 110 0.71 -17.75 4.20
CA LEU A 110 1.37 -16.63 4.88
C LEU A 110 0.39 -15.69 5.58
N VAL A 111 -0.79 -15.42 5.01
CA VAL A 111 -1.75 -14.46 5.61
C VAL A 111 -2.30 -14.97 6.94
N PRO A 112 -2.91 -16.18 7.05
CA PRO A 112 -3.32 -16.74 8.34
C PRO A 112 -2.21 -16.74 9.38
N MET A 113 -0.96 -17.04 8.97
CA MET A 113 0.18 -17.04 9.89
C MET A 113 0.49 -15.63 10.39
N THR A 114 0.50 -14.64 9.50
CA THR A 114 0.74 -13.24 9.84
C THR A 114 -0.36 -12.70 10.77
N LEU A 115 -1.62 -13.08 10.55
CA LEU A 115 -2.74 -12.70 11.41
C LEU A 115 -2.56 -13.16 12.87
N ARG A 116 -2.01 -14.36 13.08
CA ARG A 116 -1.78 -14.90 14.43
C ARG A 116 -0.77 -14.06 15.23
N LEU A 117 0.05 -13.24 14.57
CA LEU A 117 1.14 -12.47 15.19
C LEU A 117 0.74 -11.07 15.65
N ILE A 118 -0.46 -10.57 15.32
CA ILE A 118 -0.89 -9.18 15.60
C ILE A 118 -0.88 -8.84 17.10
N ASN A 119 -1.16 -9.83 17.95
CA ASN A 119 -1.32 -9.66 19.40
C ASN A 119 -0.15 -10.23 20.20
N THR A 120 1.00 -10.47 19.57
CA THR A 120 2.16 -11.11 20.23
C THR A 120 3.28 -10.11 20.52
N GLY A 121 4.41 -10.60 21.05
CA GLY A 121 5.58 -9.78 21.36
C GLY A 121 6.53 -9.54 20.18
N VAL A 122 6.08 -9.76 18.94
CA VAL A 122 6.90 -9.57 17.74
C VAL A 122 7.13 -8.09 17.44
N ASN A 123 8.14 -7.82 16.61
CA ASN A 123 8.40 -6.48 16.10
C ASN A 123 7.30 -6.03 15.14
N HIS A 124 6.41 -5.17 15.64
CA HIS A 124 5.29 -4.61 14.86
C HIS A 124 5.73 -3.84 13.61
N ALA A 125 6.95 -3.25 13.58
CA ALA A 125 7.42 -2.56 12.39
C ALA A 125 7.61 -3.52 11.20
N LEU A 126 8.16 -4.71 11.45
CA LEU A 126 8.30 -5.77 10.43
C LEU A 126 6.93 -6.30 10.01
N LEU A 127 6.04 -6.53 10.98
CA LEU A 127 4.69 -7.00 10.71
C LEU A 127 3.91 -6.03 9.81
N VAL A 128 3.98 -4.73 10.09
CA VAL A 128 3.34 -3.68 9.30
C VAL A 128 3.97 -3.55 7.91
N GLN A 129 5.30 -3.66 7.82
CA GLN A 129 5.98 -3.66 6.53
C GLN A 129 5.56 -4.87 5.68
N LEU A 130 5.32 -6.03 6.31
CA LEU A 130 4.77 -7.18 5.62
C LEU A 130 3.34 -6.90 5.13
N PHE A 131 2.47 -6.32 5.96
CA PHE A 131 1.13 -5.89 5.51
C PHE A 131 1.17 -4.92 4.34
N GLU A 132 2.12 -3.98 4.32
CA GLU A 132 2.33 -3.08 3.17
C GLU A 132 2.58 -3.88 1.87
N LEU A 133 3.43 -4.89 1.92
CA LEU A 133 3.77 -5.71 0.75
C LEU A 133 2.62 -6.63 0.32
N LEU A 134 1.91 -7.20 1.31
CA LEU A 134 0.77 -8.07 1.07
C LEU A 134 -0.44 -7.29 0.52
N ALA A 135 -0.67 -6.05 0.97
CA ALA A 135 -1.75 -5.19 0.47
C ALA A 135 -1.61 -4.85 -1.01
N GLN A 136 -0.38 -4.89 -1.56
CA GLN A 136 -0.12 -4.69 -2.99
C GLN A 136 -0.51 -5.89 -3.85
N ASP A 137 -0.93 -7.01 -3.26
CA ASP A 137 -1.50 -8.13 -4.02
C ASP A 137 -2.92 -7.79 -4.50
N ASP A 138 -3.33 -8.32 -5.65
CA ASP A 138 -4.65 -8.04 -6.23
C ASP A 138 -5.79 -8.87 -5.58
N ALA A 139 -5.47 -9.84 -4.72
CA ALA A 139 -6.46 -10.67 -4.04
C ALA A 139 -7.30 -9.86 -3.03
N ARG A 140 -8.59 -9.68 -3.33
CA ARG A 140 -9.55 -8.98 -2.45
C ARG A 140 -9.62 -9.55 -1.03
N SER A 141 -9.53 -10.88 -0.87
CA SER A 141 -9.57 -11.53 0.45
C SER A 141 -8.42 -11.07 1.35
N VAL A 142 -7.20 -11.02 0.81
CA VAL A 142 -6.00 -10.55 1.53
C VAL A 142 -6.17 -9.10 1.96
N LYS A 143 -6.69 -8.24 1.07
CA LYS A 143 -6.94 -6.83 1.38
C LYS A 143 -7.97 -6.63 2.49
N ILE A 144 -9.06 -7.41 2.49
CA ILE A 144 -10.08 -7.36 3.55
C ILE A 144 -9.48 -7.76 4.89
N GLU A 145 -8.71 -8.86 4.94
CA GLU A 145 -8.06 -9.29 6.17
C GLU A 145 -7.10 -8.22 6.71
N ILE A 146 -6.28 -7.61 5.85
CA ILE A 146 -5.39 -6.51 6.24
C ILE A 146 -6.18 -5.30 6.77
N LEU A 147 -7.30 -4.94 6.13
CA LEU A 147 -8.15 -3.84 6.58
C LEU A 147 -8.73 -4.07 7.97
N ASP A 148 -9.20 -5.28 8.26
CA ASP A 148 -9.77 -5.64 9.57
C ASP A 148 -8.73 -5.46 10.68
N ILE A 149 -7.47 -5.84 10.42
CA ILE A 149 -6.36 -5.67 11.34
C ILE A 149 -6.06 -4.19 11.58
N ILE A 150 -5.83 -3.44 10.49
CA ILE A 150 -5.45 -2.03 10.59
C ILE A 150 -6.60 -1.24 11.22
N SER A 151 -7.85 -1.59 10.92
CA SER A 151 -9.03 -1.03 11.58
C SER A 151 -9.00 -1.27 13.08
N ALA A 152 -8.76 -2.51 13.53
CA ALA A 152 -8.66 -2.83 14.94
C ALA A 152 -7.50 -2.10 15.63
N VAL A 153 -6.38 -1.89 14.93
CA VAL A 153 -5.21 -1.16 15.43
C VAL A 153 -5.52 0.34 15.60
N LEU A 154 -6.09 0.97 14.57
CA LEU A 154 -6.36 2.41 14.56
C LEU A 154 -7.50 2.79 15.50
N THR A 155 -8.60 2.04 15.50
CA THR A 155 -9.79 2.33 16.32
C THR A 155 -9.55 2.10 17.80
N ARG A 156 -8.81 1.04 18.17
CA ARG A 156 -8.54 0.71 19.57
C ARG A 156 -7.31 1.42 20.15
N ARG A 157 -6.61 2.23 19.35
CA ARG A 157 -5.39 2.97 19.74
C ARG A 157 -4.46 2.16 20.64
N ARG A 158 -4.02 1.01 20.16
CA ARG A 158 -3.26 0.06 20.97
C ARG A 158 -1.91 0.67 21.39
N PRO A 159 -1.61 0.81 22.70
CA PRO A 159 -0.40 1.47 23.18
C PRO A 159 0.90 0.93 22.60
N SER A 160 0.99 -0.39 22.35
CA SER A 160 2.15 -1.05 21.75
C SER A 160 2.40 -0.65 20.29
N TRP A 161 1.41 -0.06 19.64
CA TRP A 161 1.47 0.50 18.30
C TRP A 161 1.50 2.04 18.34
N CYS A 162 1.11 2.69 19.44
CA CYS A 162 0.94 4.16 19.55
C CYS A 162 2.21 5.01 19.42
N HIS A 163 3.41 4.42 19.48
CA HIS A 163 4.67 5.13 19.21
C HIS A 163 5.22 4.71 17.87
N TYR A 164 4.47 4.98 16.80
CA TYR A 164 4.93 4.66 15.46
C TYR A 164 6.18 5.48 15.14
N GLU A 165 7.30 4.80 14.93
CA GLU A 165 8.37 5.38 14.14
C GLU A 165 7.78 5.83 12.80
N THR A 166 8.25 6.98 12.27
CA THR A 166 7.75 7.55 11.00
C THR A 166 7.63 6.50 9.89
N ARG A 167 8.57 5.53 9.84
CA ARG A 167 8.55 4.43 8.87
C ARG A 167 7.32 3.53 8.98
N THR A 168 6.98 3.09 10.20
CA THR A 168 5.81 2.24 10.45
C THR A 168 4.53 2.97 10.07
N SER A 169 4.42 4.26 10.39
CA SER A 169 3.26 5.07 9.97
C SER A 169 3.12 5.13 8.45
N VAL A 170 4.22 5.31 7.72
CA VAL A 170 4.21 5.30 6.25
C VAL A 170 3.70 3.97 5.73
N SER A 171 4.18 2.85 6.27
CA SER A 171 3.76 1.52 5.83
C SER A 171 2.27 1.26 6.08
N ILE A 172 1.70 1.73 7.19
CA ILE A 172 0.25 1.68 7.43
C ILE A 172 -0.51 2.48 6.36
N VAL A 173 -0.09 3.71 6.08
CA VAL A 173 -0.73 4.56 5.06
C VAL A 173 -0.70 3.88 3.68
N VAL A 174 0.44 3.30 3.31
CA VAL A 174 0.62 2.61 2.02
C VAL A 174 -0.26 1.36 1.96
N ALA A 175 -0.30 0.56 3.02
CA ALA A 175 -1.16 -0.62 3.10
C ALA A 175 -2.65 -0.23 2.94
N LEU A 176 -3.11 0.78 3.69
CA LEU A 176 -4.47 1.31 3.58
C LEU A 176 -4.79 1.79 2.17
N TYR A 177 -3.86 2.49 1.53
CA TYR A 177 -4.02 2.95 0.15
C TYR A 177 -4.19 1.78 -0.84
N HIS A 178 -3.40 0.73 -0.71
CA HIS A 178 -3.50 -0.42 -1.62
C HIS A 178 -4.76 -1.28 -1.37
N CYS A 179 -5.38 -1.14 -0.20
CA CYS A 179 -6.66 -1.74 0.13
C CYS A 179 -7.88 -0.85 -0.23
N LEU A 180 -7.70 0.29 -0.91
CA LEU A 180 -8.79 1.23 -1.20
C LEU A 180 -9.88 0.67 -2.11
N ASP A 181 -9.53 -0.19 -3.06
CA ASP A 181 -10.48 -0.87 -3.94
C ASP A 181 -11.41 -1.81 -3.17
N ALA A 182 -10.86 -2.53 -2.18
CA ALA A 182 -11.64 -3.35 -1.27
C ALA A 182 -12.57 -2.47 -0.42
N ILE A 183 -12.07 -1.35 0.12
CA ILE A 183 -12.86 -0.33 0.83
C ILE A 183 -14.04 0.15 -0.03
N LEU A 184 -13.79 0.55 -1.27
CA LEU A 184 -14.81 1.09 -2.17
C LEU A 184 -15.85 0.03 -2.55
N SER A 185 -15.41 -1.21 -2.78
CA SER A 185 -16.31 -2.31 -3.14
C SER A 185 -17.23 -2.71 -1.97
N LEU A 186 -16.74 -2.60 -0.72
CA LEU A 186 -17.55 -2.82 0.47
C LEU A 186 -18.67 -1.76 0.58
N THR A 187 -18.42 -0.51 0.18
CA THR A 187 -19.46 0.53 0.22
C THR A 187 -20.58 0.37 -0.81
N SER A 188 -20.37 -0.43 -1.87
CA SER A 188 -21.43 -0.75 -2.85
C SER A 188 -22.27 -1.96 -2.46
N ASP A 189 -21.71 -2.89 -1.68
CA ASP A 189 -22.42 -4.05 -1.17
C ASP A 189 -23.15 -3.65 0.12
N THR A 190 -24.49 -3.65 0.12
CA THR A 190 -25.34 -3.14 1.22
C THR A 190 -25.14 -3.80 2.59
N SER A 191 -24.30 -4.83 2.69
CA SER A 191 -24.06 -5.60 3.90
C SER A 191 -22.82 -5.17 4.70
N THR A 192 -21.89 -4.41 4.14
CA THR A 192 -20.62 -4.06 4.82
C THR A 192 -20.20 -2.62 4.56
N THR A 193 -20.90 -1.67 5.17
CA THR A 193 -20.40 -0.30 5.25
C THR A 193 -19.16 -0.27 6.14
N LEU A 194 -18.09 0.37 5.67
CA LEU A 194 -16.98 0.72 6.57
C LEU A 194 -17.55 1.50 7.75
N SER A 195 -17.13 1.13 8.97
CA SER A 195 -17.61 1.86 10.13
C SER A 195 -17.15 3.31 10.04
N ILE A 196 -18.05 4.23 10.40
CA ILE A 196 -17.72 5.65 10.43
C ILE A 196 -16.53 5.85 11.37
N GLU A 197 -16.45 5.14 12.50
CA GLU A 197 -15.30 5.27 13.41
C GLU A 197 -13.97 4.92 12.73
N PHE A 198 -13.94 3.92 11.85
CA PHE A 198 -12.74 3.57 11.10
C PHE A 198 -12.33 4.72 10.16
N ILE A 199 -13.28 5.29 9.40
CA ILE A 199 -13.02 6.44 8.52
C ILE A 199 -12.45 7.62 9.32
N LEU A 200 -13.09 7.97 10.44
CA LEU A 200 -12.62 9.02 11.35
C LEU A 200 -11.20 8.74 11.88
N SER A 201 -10.91 7.47 12.22
CA SER A 201 -9.59 7.06 12.74
C SER A 201 -8.51 7.17 11.67
N VAL A 202 -8.81 6.78 10.43
CA VAL A 202 -7.88 6.92 9.30
C VAL A 202 -7.57 8.40 9.04
N ILE A 203 -8.58 9.27 9.10
CA ILE A 203 -8.39 10.71 8.94
C ILE A 203 -7.49 11.27 10.04
N ALA A 204 -7.83 11.00 11.30
CA ALA A 204 -7.05 11.47 12.45
C ALA A 204 -5.59 11.01 12.36
N PHE A 205 -5.37 9.74 12.00
CA PHE A 205 -4.05 9.15 11.83
C PHE A 205 -3.23 9.85 10.72
N ASN A 206 -3.84 10.10 9.55
CA ASN A 206 -3.15 10.81 8.46
C ASN A 206 -2.80 12.25 8.84
N LEU A 207 -3.70 12.97 9.50
CA LEU A 207 -3.44 14.34 9.95
C LEU A 207 -2.32 14.40 11.00
N GLU A 208 -2.28 13.45 11.93
CA GLU A 208 -1.20 13.33 12.91
C GLU A 208 0.16 13.12 12.22
N ILE A 209 0.22 12.29 11.17
CA ILE A 209 1.44 12.12 10.38
C ILE A 209 1.86 13.43 9.72
N PHE A 210 0.92 14.21 9.18
CA PHE A 210 1.22 15.51 8.56
C PHE A 210 1.70 16.59 9.54
N GLN A 211 1.46 16.41 10.85
CA GLN A 211 2.01 17.30 11.89
C GLN A 211 3.49 17.03 12.18
N GLN A 212 4.06 15.92 11.68
CA GLN A 212 5.46 15.61 11.90
C GLN A 212 6.39 16.59 11.14
N PRO A 213 7.54 17.00 11.72
CA PRO A 213 8.44 17.98 11.09
C PRO A 213 9.01 17.54 9.73
N ARG A 214 9.01 16.23 9.45
CA ARG A 214 9.56 15.64 8.24
C ARG A 214 8.62 14.56 7.72
N VAL A 215 7.70 14.97 6.85
CA VAL A 215 6.82 14.05 6.12
C VAL A 215 7.53 13.60 4.85
N SER A 216 7.60 12.28 4.61
CA SER A 216 8.23 11.74 3.42
C SER A 216 7.36 11.99 2.18
N TYR A 217 7.98 12.14 0.99
CA TYR A 217 7.23 12.22 -0.27
C TYR A 217 6.30 11.01 -0.47
N LYS A 218 6.78 9.81 -0.08
CA LYS A 218 5.98 8.58 -0.12
C LYS A 218 4.69 8.74 0.70
N THR A 219 4.79 9.26 1.92
CA THR A 219 3.61 9.55 2.76
C THR A 219 2.63 10.48 2.06
N VAL A 220 3.11 11.62 1.52
CA VAL A 220 2.26 12.60 0.83
C VAL A 220 1.50 11.94 -0.33
N LEU A 221 2.21 11.11 -1.12
CA LEU A 221 1.67 10.43 -2.30
C LEU A 221 0.49 9.51 -1.97
N TYR A 222 0.53 8.80 -0.83
CA TYR A 222 -0.49 7.82 -0.46
C TYR A 222 -1.54 8.37 0.53
N ALA A 223 -1.14 9.25 1.44
CA ALA A 223 -2.02 9.80 2.48
C ALA A 223 -3.06 10.78 1.92
N ILE A 224 -2.70 11.61 0.93
CA ILE A 224 -3.64 12.58 0.37
C ILE A 224 -4.81 11.87 -0.32
N PRO A 225 -4.61 10.95 -1.28
CA PRO A 225 -5.73 10.20 -1.87
C PRO A 225 -6.60 9.47 -0.84
N LEU A 226 -5.97 8.95 0.23
CA LEU A 226 -6.68 8.29 1.32
C LEU A 226 -7.58 9.28 2.09
N LEU A 227 -7.08 10.46 2.46
CA LEU A 227 -7.86 11.52 3.09
C LEU A 227 -9.03 11.97 2.22
N ILE A 228 -8.75 12.20 0.93
CA ILE A 228 -9.74 12.55 -0.09
C ILE A 228 -10.89 11.53 -0.09
N LEU A 229 -10.53 10.24 -0.11
CA LEU A 229 -11.52 9.18 -0.14
C LEU A 229 -12.32 9.12 1.16
N CYS A 230 -11.64 9.16 2.31
CA CYS A 230 -12.30 9.11 3.61
C CYS A 230 -13.31 10.26 3.79
N VAL A 231 -12.96 11.48 3.37
CA VAL A 231 -13.87 12.63 3.40
C VAL A 231 -15.08 12.39 2.49
N ARG A 232 -14.87 11.90 1.26
CA ARG A 232 -15.95 11.61 0.31
C ARG A 232 -16.87 10.48 0.79
N SER A 233 -16.33 9.49 1.50
CA SER A 233 -17.08 8.36 2.04
C SER A 233 -17.78 8.67 3.36
N CYS A 234 -17.52 9.84 3.97
CA CYS A 234 -18.16 10.22 5.21
C CYS A 234 -19.60 10.70 4.95
N PRO A 235 -20.60 10.22 5.71
CA PRO A 235 -21.97 10.72 5.61
C PRO A 235 -22.05 12.23 5.89
N ALA A 236 -22.99 12.91 5.22
CA ALA A 236 -23.15 14.36 5.33
C ALA A 236 -23.41 14.82 6.78
N GLU A 237 -24.09 14.00 7.58
CA GLU A 237 -24.40 14.26 9.00
C GLU A 237 -23.14 14.27 9.89
N ARG A 238 -22.02 13.76 9.38
CA ARG A 238 -20.74 13.69 10.09
C ARG A 238 -19.68 14.62 9.50
N MET A 239 -20.06 15.50 8.57
CA MET A 239 -19.13 16.41 7.90
C MET A 239 -18.45 17.38 8.88
N GLU A 240 -19.12 17.76 9.98
CA GLU A 240 -18.52 18.59 11.03
C GLU A 240 -17.28 17.92 11.67
N SER A 241 -17.32 16.59 11.86
CA SER A 241 -16.18 15.81 12.36
C SER A 241 -15.00 15.77 11.39
N MET A 242 -15.21 16.18 10.13
CA MET A 242 -14.20 16.26 9.07
C MET A 242 -13.50 17.62 8.97
N GLY A 243 -13.89 18.60 9.80
CA GLY A 243 -13.36 19.96 9.75
C GLY A 243 -11.84 20.04 9.56
N PRO A 244 -11.02 19.39 10.42
CA PRO A 244 -9.56 19.43 10.29
C PRO A 244 -9.04 18.86 8.96
N ALA A 245 -9.69 17.82 8.41
CA ALA A 245 -9.31 17.24 7.14
C ALA A 245 -9.69 18.16 5.97
N LEU A 246 -10.88 18.75 6.02
CA LEU A 246 -11.34 19.72 5.03
C LEU A 246 -10.47 20.97 5.02
N GLU A 247 -10.09 21.50 6.18
CA GLU A 247 -9.15 22.62 6.30
C GLU A 247 -7.78 22.27 5.71
N PHE A 248 -7.24 21.10 6.05
CA PHE A 248 -5.98 20.62 5.48
C PHE A 248 -6.06 20.52 3.95
N LEU A 249 -7.11 19.91 3.40
CA LEU A 249 -7.34 19.81 1.96
C LEU A 249 -7.51 21.21 1.33
N ALA A 250 -8.21 22.14 1.99
CA ALA A 250 -8.37 23.51 1.52
C ALA A 250 -7.03 24.24 1.41
N VAL A 251 -6.11 24.07 2.36
CA VAL A 251 -4.74 24.63 2.29
C VAL A 251 -4.00 24.11 1.06
N LEU A 252 -4.20 22.84 0.67
CA LEU A 252 -3.56 22.26 -0.51
C LEU A 252 -4.04 22.87 -1.85
N THR A 253 -5.13 23.64 -1.85
CA THR A 253 -5.52 24.44 -3.03
C THR A 253 -4.48 25.53 -3.36
N GLY A 254 -3.65 25.93 -2.39
CA GLY A 254 -2.52 26.84 -2.59
C GLY A 254 -1.25 26.17 -3.11
N SER A 255 -1.23 24.84 -3.32
CA SER A 255 -0.05 24.12 -3.77
C SER A 255 0.41 24.52 -5.18
N HIS A 256 1.73 24.59 -5.40
CA HIS A 256 2.29 24.76 -6.76
C HIS A 256 2.01 23.54 -7.67
N ASN A 257 1.61 22.39 -7.11
CA ASN A 257 1.23 21.21 -7.89
C ASN A 257 -0.19 21.35 -8.45
N ILE A 258 -0.31 21.62 -9.75
CA ILE A 258 -1.61 21.76 -10.44
C ILE A 258 -2.48 20.50 -10.34
N ARG A 259 -1.90 19.30 -10.42
CA ARG A 259 -2.65 18.03 -10.34
C ARG A 259 -3.32 17.89 -8.98
N LEU A 260 -2.58 18.25 -7.91
CA LEU A 260 -3.13 18.26 -6.56
C LEU A 260 -4.26 19.28 -6.43
N ARG A 261 -4.06 20.52 -6.88
CA ARG A 261 -5.12 21.54 -6.85
C ARG A 261 -6.39 21.10 -7.57
N CYS A 262 -6.25 20.50 -8.76
CA CYS A 262 -7.39 19.97 -9.52
C CYS A 262 -8.12 18.85 -8.76
N ALA A 263 -7.39 17.91 -8.15
CA ALA A 263 -7.99 16.84 -7.35
C ALA A 263 -8.76 17.40 -6.15
N ILE A 264 -8.19 18.38 -5.43
CA ILE A 264 -8.85 19.04 -4.30
C ILE A 264 -10.10 19.80 -4.73
N ALA A 265 -10.02 20.58 -5.81
CA ALA A 265 -11.17 21.31 -6.34
C ALA A 265 -12.32 20.38 -6.75
N TRP A 266 -11.99 19.24 -7.38
CA TRP A 266 -12.98 18.23 -7.73
C TRP A 266 -13.70 17.68 -6.49
N ILE A 267 -12.99 17.42 -5.39
CA ILE A 267 -13.63 16.91 -4.17
C ILE A 267 -14.60 17.91 -3.59
N PHE A 268 -14.18 19.16 -3.41
CA PHE A 268 -15.09 20.20 -2.89
C PHE A 268 -16.32 20.38 -3.77
N SER A 269 -16.20 20.19 -5.09
CA SER A 269 -17.34 20.25 -6.01
C SER A 269 -18.33 19.09 -5.84
N VAL A 270 -17.88 17.94 -5.34
CA VAL A 270 -18.72 16.74 -5.12
C VAL A 270 -19.25 16.66 -3.68
N LEU A 271 -18.59 17.31 -2.72
CA LEU A 271 -19.05 17.40 -1.33
C LEU A 271 -20.20 18.41 -1.12
N GLY A 272 -20.43 19.30 -2.09
CA GLY A 272 -21.52 20.26 -2.02
C GLY A 272 -22.88 19.57 -1.95
N PRO A 273 -23.89 20.18 -1.28
CA PRO A 273 -25.24 19.63 -1.27
C PRO A 273 -25.69 19.44 -2.71
N THR A 274 -26.12 18.21 -3.05
CA THR A 274 -26.76 17.93 -4.32
C THR A 274 -27.91 18.92 -4.44
N PRO A 275 -27.92 19.82 -5.45
CA PRO A 275 -29.00 20.78 -5.56
C PRO A 275 -30.32 20.01 -5.55
N PRO A 276 -31.34 20.46 -4.78
CA PRO A 276 -32.61 19.77 -4.70
C PRO A 276 -33.11 19.54 -6.13
N SER A 277 -33.26 18.27 -6.49
CA SER A 277 -33.55 17.79 -7.83
C SER A 277 -34.59 18.68 -8.51
N ALA A 278 -34.13 19.55 -9.41
CA ALA A 278 -35.04 20.14 -10.39
C ALA A 278 -35.56 18.94 -11.20
N ALA A 279 -36.87 18.74 -11.16
CA ALA A 279 -37.59 17.63 -11.79
C ALA A 279 -36.91 17.15 -13.07
N GLN A 280 -36.58 15.86 -13.12
CA GLN A 280 -35.90 15.22 -14.26
C GLN A 280 -36.61 15.57 -15.58
N PRO A 281 -35.93 16.22 -16.55
CA PRO A 281 -36.32 16.12 -17.94
C PRO A 281 -35.78 14.79 -18.48
N GLY A 282 -36.70 13.97 -18.96
CA GLY A 282 -36.57 12.71 -19.70
C GLY A 282 -35.15 12.20 -20.06
N SER A 283 -34.94 10.92 -19.76
CA SER A 283 -33.85 10.10 -20.27
C SER A 283 -33.58 10.32 -21.76
N SER A 284 -32.33 10.56 -22.13
CA SER A 284 -31.87 10.34 -23.50
C SER A 284 -30.44 9.86 -23.51
N GLY A 285 -30.28 8.63 -24.02
CA GLY A 285 -29.11 8.10 -24.72
C GLY A 285 -27.74 8.28 -24.06
N ALA A 286 -27.14 7.16 -23.65
CA ALA A 286 -25.69 7.06 -23.46
C ALA A 286 -24.97 7.28 -24.81
N GLY A 287 -24.86 8.55 -25.21
CA GLY A 287 -24.07 8.98 -26.35
C GLY A 287 -22.59 8.97 -25.98
N GLN A 288 -21.80 8.29 -26.81
CA GLN A 288 -20.35 8.38 -26.78
C GLN A 288 -19.95 9.86 -26.92
N VAL A 289 -19.42 10.47 -25.86
CA VAL A 289 -19.09 11.91 -25.85
C VAL A 289 -17.84 12.12 -26.68
N HIS A 290 -18.04 12.45 -27.96
CA HIS A 290 -16.98 12.79 -28.89
C HIS A 290 -16.64 14.27 -28.73
N PHE A 291 -15.35 14.60 -28.54
CA PHE A 291 -14.85 15.98 -28.42
C PHE A 291 -14.08 16.39 -29.70
N PRO A 292 -14.76 16.68 -30.82
CA PRO A 292 -14.10 16.97 -32.09
C PRO A 292 -13.23 18.24 -32.04
N HIS A 293 -13.58 19.22 -31.20
CA HIS A 293 -12.76 20.43 -31.00
C HIS A 293 -11.42 20.17 -30.29
N LEU A 294 -11.32 19.10 -29.49
CA LEU A 294 -10.06 18.68 -28.87
C LEU A 294 -9.24 17.78 -29.81
N ALA A 295 -9.87 17.12 -30.78
CA ALA A 295 -9.19 16.25 -31.74
C ALA A 295 -8.57 17.03 -32.93
N ALA A 296 -9.07 18.24 -33.22
CA ALA A 296 -8.68 19.03 -34.38
C ALA A 296 -7.35 19.80 -34.23
N SER A 297 -6.76 19.86 -33.03
CA SER A 297 -5.52 20.61 -32.79
C SER A 297 -4.29 19.68 -32.88
N ARG A 298 -3.90 19.33 -34.11
CA ARG A 298 -2.51 18.91 -34.38
C ARG A 298 -1.69 20.16 -34.66
N ALA A 299 -1.36 20.91 -33.62
CA ALA A 299 -0.41 22.01 -33.73
C ALA A 299 1.00 21.46 -34.00
N ARG A 300 1.70 22.06 -34.97
CA ARG A 300 3.13 21.80 -35.25
C ARG A 300 3.99 22.13 -34.02
N PRO A 301 5.15 21.47 -33.85
CA PRO A 301 5.94 21.52 -32.62
C PRO A 301 6.42 22.95 -32.35
N GLY A 302 5.94 23.52 -31.24
CA GLY A 302 6.19 24.90 -30.86
C GLY A 302 6.15 25.06 -29.35
N GLY A 303 7.10 24.43 -28.65
CA GLY A 303 7.45 24.71 -27.25
C GLY A 303 6.46 24.26 -26.18
N GLU A 304 7.00 23.79 -25.07
CA GLU A 304 6.29 23.43 -23.83
C GLU A 304 5.28 24.51 -23.38
N SER A 305 5.61 25.80 -23.61
CA SER A 305 4.73 26.93 -23.30
C SER A 305 3.40 26.93 -24.08
N ALA A 306 3.37 26.43 -25.32
CA ALA A 306 2.14 26.37 -26.11
C ALA A 306 1.23 25.23 -25.62
N LEU A 307 1.81 24.06 -25.33
CA LEU A 307 1.10 22.92 -24.74
C LEU A 307 0.49 23.29 -23.38
N ILE A 308 1.25 23.97 -22.51
CA ILE A 308 0.75 24.47 -21.23
C ILE A 308 -0.46 25.39 -21.43
N LYS A 309 -0.40 26.33 -22.38
CA LYS A 309 -1.51 27.25 -22.67
C LYS A 309 -2.74 26.51 -23.21
N GLU A 310 -2.54 25.47 -24.02
CA GLU A 310 -3.60 24.65 -24.57
C GLU A 310 -4.28 23.79 -23.49
N CYS A 311 -3.50 23.08 -22.68
CA CYS A 311 -4.00 22.32 -21.54
C CYS A 311 -4.74 23.21 -20.53
N ALA A 312 -4.24 24.43 -20.28
CA ALA A 312 -4.89 25.39 -19.40
C ALA A 312 -6.26 25.84 -19.94
N ARG A 313 -6.36 26.15 -21.25
CA ARG A 313 -7.64 26.51 -21.88
C ARG A 313 -8.63 25.34 -21.85
N ALA A 314 -8.17 24.13 -22.18
CA ALA A 314 -9.02 22.95 -22.17
C ALA A 314 -9.56 22.65 -20.76
N SER A 315 -8.71 22.78 -19.74
CA SER A 315 -9.11 22.64 -18.33
C SER A 315 -10.14 23.69 -17.93
N LEU A 316 -9.95 24.96 -18.33
CA LEU A 316 -10.90 26.05 -18.10
C LEU A 316 -12.25 25.80 -18.76
N THR A 317 -12.27 25.31 -20.00
CA THR A 317 -13.50 24.95 -20.71
C THR A 317 -14.25 23.83 -19.98
N LEU A 318 -13.54 22.82 -19.49
CA LEU A 318 -14.14 21.72 -18.74
C LEU A 318 -14.74 22.19 -17.42
N VAL A 319 -14.05 23.07 -16.68
CA VAL A 319 -14.60 23.68 -15.45
C VAL A 319 -15.85 24.51 -15.76
N TRP A 320 -15.85 25.28 -16.85
CA TRP A 320 -17.02 26.05 -17.26
C TRP A 320 -18.21 25.15 -17.61
N LEU A 321 -17.96 24.06 -18.35
CA LEU A 321 -18.99 23.07 -18.67
C LEU A 321 -19.51 22.37 -17.41
N LEU A 322 -18.64 22.05 -16.45
CA LEU A 322 -19.07 21.49 -15.17
C LEU A 322 -19.98 22.47 -14.41
N ALA A 323 -19.60 23.75 -14.35
CA ALA A 323 -20.38 24.77 -13.67
C ALA A 323 -21.75 25.00 -14.32
N LYS A 324 -21.83 24.87 -15.65
CA LYS A 324 -23.07 25.06 -16.41
C LYS A 324 -24.00 23.84 -16.33
N ASP A 325 -23.44 22.65 -16.52
CA ASP A 325 -24.22 21.44 -16.79
C ASP A 325 -24.26 20.47 -15.59
N GLY A 326 -23.42 20.65 -14.57
CA GLY A 326 -23.34 19.78 -13.39
C GLY A 326 -22.85 18.35 -13.66
N ASP A 327 -22.37 18.05 -14.88
CA ASP A 327 -21.96 16.70 -15.29
C ASP A 327 -20.50 16.40 -14.88
N PHE A 328 -20.35 15.92 -13.64
CA PHE A 328 -19.05 15.52 -13.06
C PHE A 328 -18.38 14.38 -13.82
N ARG A 329 -19.15 13.49 -14.46
CA ARG A 329 -18.60 12.35 -15.21
C ARG A 329 -17.90 12.86 -16.48
N ARG A 330 -18.56 13.75 -17.21
CA ARG A 330 -17.99 14.39 -18.41
C ARG A 330 -16.78 15.25 -18.08
N PHE A 331 -16.82 15.97 -16.97
CA PHE A 331 -15.67 16.71 -16.45
C PHE A 331 -14.48 15.79 -16.16
N GLY A 332 -14.70 14.70 -15.42
CA GLY A 332 -13.66 13.73 -15.06
C GLY A 332 -13.00 13.09 -16.28
N ILE A 333 -13.78 12.67 -17.29
CA ILE A 333 -13.24 12.12 -18.54
C ILE A 333 -12.43 13.18 -19.30
N GLY A 334 -12.95 14.40 -19.41
CA GLY A 334 -12.27 15.47 -20.12
C GLY A 334 -10.96 15.89 -19.46
N ILE A 335 -10.93 16.00 -18.12
CA ILE A 335 -9.72 16.43 -17.43
C ILE A 335 -8.63 15.35 -17.49
N ALA A 336 -9.02 14.07 -17.48
CA ALA A 336 -8.09 12.97 -17.69
C ALA A 336 -7.47 13.00 -19.10
N ASP A 337 -8.25 13.26 -20.15
CA ASP A 337 -7.73 13.41 -21.52
C ASP A 337 -6.75 14.58 -21.65
N VAL A 338 -7.05 15.73 -21.02
CA VAL A 338 -6.15 16.89 -20.98
C VAL A 338 -4.83 16.56 -20.27
N LEU A 339 -4.89 15.80 -19.18
CA LEU A 339 -3.70 15.38 -18.41
C LEU A 339 -2.86 14.31 -19.12
N MET A 340 -3.46 13.51 -20.02
CA MET A 340 -2.73 12.49 -20.80
C MET A 340 -2.01 13.09 -22.02
N ARG A 341 -2.37 14.30 -22.45
CA ARG A 341 -1.81 14.97 -23.64
C ARG A 341 -0.70 15.99 -23.34
N GLY A 342 -0.60 16.46 -22.09
CA GLY A 342 0.42 17.41 -21.63
C GLY A 342 1.46 16.73 -20.75
#